data_AF-A0A9W7ML33-F1
#
_entry.id   AF-A0A9W7ML33-F1
#
_cell.length_a   1.000
_cell.length_b   1.000
_cell.length_c   1.000
_cell.angle_alpha   90.00
_cell.angle_beta   90.00
_cell.angle_gamma   90.00
#
_symmetry.space_group_name_H-M   'P 1'
#
loop_
_entity.id
_entity.type
_entity.pdbx_description
1 polymer ?
#
loop_
_entity_poly.entity_id
_entity_poly.type
_entity_poly.pdbx_seq_one_letter_code
_entity_poly.pdbx_strand_id
1 'polypeptide(L)'
;MVSEVSMTENSAKSFTNKSISIRLDDTNYLLWKQHIIFAIESLALTDHIDSSFSVPDQHISSEGTRRVNLEYTRFKQEDIAVFSWLLSSMGPSILPSLVNCKNALQIWEKVRQIFSVTSTTRVMHLHCSLKNIQKHDQSMRDYLAQIQSVCDSLAACGNPLTETMHISTILSGLPSEYEPVVAVITSSQQPYKLDGVASVLLDTESRQLEILAQDSIANLV
;
A
#
# COMPACT_ATOMS: atom_id res chain seq x y z
N MET A 1 -7.63 -39.96 39.83
CA MET A 1 -6.14 -39.97 39.85
C MET A 1 -5.75 -41.11 38.92
N VAL A 2 -5.40 -40.92 37.65
CA VAL A 2 -4.57 -39.90 37.01
C VAL A 2 -5.16 -39.57 35.63
N SER A 3 -5.03 -38.30 35.25
CA SER A 3 -5.67 -37.61 34.13
C SER A 3 -5.35 -38.16 32.74
N GLU A 4 -6.35 -38.02 31.87
CA GLU A 4 -6.33 -38.25 30.44
C GLU A 4 -5.14 -37.57 29.74
N VAL A 5 -4.49 -38.36 28.89
CA VAL A 5 -3.64 -37.89 27.81
C VAL A 5 -4.54 -37.19 26.79
N SER A 6 -4.72 -35.88 26.92
CA SER A 6 -5.30 -35.06 25.86
C SER A 6 -4.25 -34.86 24.78
N MET A 7 -4.37 -35.67 23.73
CA MET A 7 -3.65 -35.53 22.48
C MET A 7 -3.73 -34.09 21.97
N THR A 8 -2.56 -33.51 21.71
CA THR A 8 -2.38 -32.23 21.05
C THR A 8 -2.93 -32.31 19.62
N GLU A 9 -4.19 -31.90 19.44
CA GLU A 9 -4.81 -31.72 18.13
C GLU A 9 -4.16 -30.56 17.38
N ASN A 10 -3.08 -30.88 16.67
CA ASN A 10 -2.83 -30.53 15.28
C ASN A 10 -3.03 -29.05 14.85
N SER A 11 -2.25 -28.13 15.46
CA SER A 11 -2.11 -26.72 15.03
C SER A 11 -1.73 -26.55 13.54
N ALA A 12 -1.00 -27.52 12.96
CA ALA A 12 -0.58 -27.49 11.56
C ALA A 12 -1.74 -27.56 10.54
N LYS A 13 -2.96 -27.90 10.95
CA LYS A 13 -4.12 -28.08 10.05
C LYS A 13 -4.85 -26.80 9.63
N SER A 14 -4.51 -25.60 10.10
CA SER A 14 -5.35 -24.40 9.86
C SER A 14 -4.78 -23.30 8.95
N PHE A 15 -3.52 -23.38 8.50
CA PHE A 15 -2.98 -22.33 7.60
C PHE A 15 -3.37 -22.54 6.13
N THR A 16 -3.53 -23.78 5.68
CA THR A 16 -3.83 -24.13 4.27
C THR A 16 -5.27 -23.83 3.84
N ASN A 17 -6.17 -23.49 4.78
CA ASN A 17 -7.58 -23.25 4.49
C ASN A 17 -7.91 -21.75 4.26
N LYS A 18 -6.94 -20.86 4.44
CA LYS A 18 -7.14 -19.43 4.16
C LYS A 18 -6.85 -19.19 2.68
N SER A 19 -7.92 -19.04 1.88
CA SER A 19 -7.83 -18.80 0.44
C SER A 19 -6.94 -17.59 0.15
N ILE A 20 -5.88 -17.82 -0.61
CA ILE A 20 -5.04 -16.75 -1.15
C ILE A 20 -5.85 -16.06 -2.25
N SER A 21 -6.48 -14.95 -1.89
CA SER A 21 -7.29 -14.17 -2.84
C SER A 21 -6.41 -13.38 -3.82
N ILE A 22 -5.18 -13.04 -3.42
CA ILE A 22 -4.30 -12.15 -4.17
C ILE A 22 -2.91 -12.80 -4.29
N ARG A 23 -2.44 -12.97 -5.52
CA ARG A 23 -1.05 -13.37 -5.79
C ARG A 23 -0.20 -12.14 -6.05
N LEU A 24 0.98 -12.09 -5.44
CA LEU A 24 1.92 -10.99 -5.57
C LEU A 24 2.40 -10.83 -7.02
N ASP A 25 2.30 -9.62 -7.53
CA ASP A 25 2.88 -9.20 -8.80
C ASP A 25 3.63 -7.87 -8.64
N ASP A 26 4.12 -7.33 -9.75
CA ASP A 26 4.96 -6.14 -9.76
C ASP A 26 4.21 -4.84 -9.38
N THR A 27 2.87 -4.90 -9.27
CA THR A 27 1.98 -3.75 -9.10
C THR A 27 1.22 -3.75 -7.78
N ASN A 28 1.06 -4.91 -7.13
CA ASN A 28 0.14 -5.07 -6.01
C ASN A 28 0.83 -5.31 -4.64
N TYR A 29 2.14 -5.10 -4.54
CA TYR A 29 2.95 -5.43 -3.36
C TYR A 29 2.37 -4.94 -2.03
N LEU A 30 1.89 -3.71 -1.93
CA LEU A 30 1.41 -3.18 -0.65
C LEU A 30 0.08 -3.76 -0.23
N LEU A 31 -0.84 -3.96 -1.19
CA LEU A 31 -2.09 -4.66 -0.93
C LEU A 31 -1.79 -6.10 -0.49
N TRP A 32 -0.94 -6.80 -1.22
CA TRP A 32 -0.47 -8.14 -0.85
C TRP A 32 0.15 -8.16 0.55
N LYS A 33 1.09 -7.25 0.84
CA LYS A 33 1.78 -7.13 2.14
C LYS A 33 0.78 -6.94 3.27
N GLN A 34 -0.20 -6.06 3.09
CA GLN A 34 -1.24 -5.80 4.09
C GLN A 34 -2.06 -7.07 4.39
N HIS A 35 -2.49 -7.78 3.34
CA HIS A 35 -3.23 -9.03 3.47
C HIS A 35 -2.41 -10.12 4.19
N ILE A 36 -1.12 -10.24 3.86
CA ILE A 36 -0.22 -11.22 4.46
C ILE A 36 0.00 -10.94 5.95
N ILE A 37 0.27 -9.69 6.32
CA ILE A 37 0.48 -9.28 7.72
C ILE A 37 -0.77 -9.60 8.53
N PHE A 38 -1.94 -9.14 8.11
CA PHE A 38 -3.19 -9.42 8.84
C PHE A 38 -3.47 -10.92 8.96
N ALA A 39 -3.13 -11.70 7.93
CA ALA A 39 -3.33 -13.14 7.99
C ALA A 39 -2.40 -13.83 9.00
N ILE A 40 -1.13 -13.45 9.04
CA ILE A 40 -0.14 -13.97 10.00
C ILE A 40 -0.49 -13.53 11.43
N GLU A 41 -0.86 -12.26 11.63
CA GLU A 41 -1.29 -11.72 12.93
C GLU A 41 -2.53 -12.44 13.45
N SER A 42 -3.52 -12.72 12.59
CA SER A 42 -4.75 -13.44 12.99
C SER A 42 -4.51 -14.85 13.50
N LEU A 43 -3.31 -15.40 13.24
CA LEU A 43 -2.91 -16.76 13.61
C LEU A 43 -1.78 -16.76 14.65
N ALA A 44 -1.40 -15.58 15.18
CA ALA A 44 -0.31 -15.40 16.14
C ALA A 44 1.04 -16.00 15.67
N LEU A 45 1.33 -15.91 14.36
CA LEU A 45 2.55 -16.45 13.74
C LEU A 45 3.56 -15.35 13.34
N THR A 46 3.49 -14.17 13.95
CA THR A 46 4.35 -13.02 13.62
C THR A 46 5.84 -13.32 13.81
N ASP A 47 6.17 -14.20 14.75
CA ASP A 47 7.52 -14.64 15.07
C ASP A 47 8.26 -15.25 13.86
N HIS A 48 7.53 -15.78 12.87
CA HIS A 48 8.10 -16.41 11.67
C HIS A 48 8.54 -15.41 10.59
N ILE A 49 8.12 -14.15 10.70
CA ILE A 49 8.48 -13.06 9.78
C ILE A 49 9.20 -11.90 10.48
N ASP A 50 9.45 -12.03 11.79
CA ASP A 50 10.17 -11.05 12.59
C ASP A 50 11.65 -11.42 12.68
N SER A 51 12.52 -10.53 12.18
CA SER A 51 13.96 -10.69 12.26
C SER A 51 14.52 -10.59 13.68
N SER A 52 13.76 -10.02 14.62
CA SER A 52 14.17 -9.87 16.03
C SER A 52 13.85 -11.09 16.89
N PHE A 53 13.03 -12.01 16.39
CA PHE A 53 12.66 -13.21 17.11
C PHE A 53 13.84 -14.19 17.22
N SER A 54 14.12 -14.64 18.45
CA SER A 54 15.14 -15.64 18.70
C SER A 54 14.57 -17.04 18.56
N VAL A 55 15.00 -17.77 17.53
CA VAL A 55 14.59 -19.15 17.29
C VAL A 55 14.95 -20.03 18.51
N PRO A 56 14.02 -20.86 19.02
CA PRO A 56 14.31 -21.77 20.12
C PRO A 56 15.45 -22.73 19.81
N ASP A 57 16.27 -23.08 20.80
CA ASP A 57 17.34 -24.08 20.60
C ASP A 57 16.76 -25.45 20.24
N GLN A 58 17.38 -26.13 19.27
CA GLN A 58 16.95 -27.46 18.82
C GLN A 58 17.02 -28.52 19.93
N HIS A 59 17.97 -28.36 20.85
CA HIS A 59 18.17 -29.29 21.95
C HIS A 59 18.26 -28.53 23.26
N ILE A 60 17.63 -29.10 24.29
CA ILE A 60 17.73 -28.61 25.66
C ILE A 60 18.31 -29.70 26.55
N SER A 61 19.11 -29.32 27.53
CA SER A 61 19.61 -30.22 28.56
C SER A 61 18.69 -30.15 29.77
N SER A 62 18.08 -31.27 30.13
CA SER A 62 17.30 -31.42 31.36
C SER A 62 17.91 -32.57 32.13
N GLU A 63 18.34 -32.32 33.37
CA GLU A 63 18.90 -33.35 34.25
C GLU A 63 20.09 -34.13 33.63
N GLY A 64 20.95 -33.43 32.89
CA GLY A 64 22.14 -34.03 32.26
C GLY A 64 21.86 -34.85 30.99
N THR A 65 20.60 -35.00 30.58
CA THR A 65 20.22 -35.70 29.35
C THR A 65 19.86 -34.68 28.25
N ARG A 66 20.50 -34.82 27.08
CA ARG A 66 20.17 -34.02 25.89
C ARG A 66 18.87 -34.52 25.27
N ARG A 67 17.85 -33.67 25.23
CA ARG A 67 16.55 -33.97 24.59
C ARG A 67 16.23 -32.96 23.49
N VAL A 68 15.40 -33.37 22.53
CA VAL A 68 14.86 -32.46 21.50
C VAL A 68 13.93 -31.46 22.16
N ASN A 69 14.05 -30.20 21.79
CA ASN A 69 13.15 -29.15 22.24
C ASN A 69 11.83 -29.23 21.46
N LEU A 70 10.73 -29.43 22.18
CA LEU A 70 9.39 -29.45 21.58
C LEU A 70 9.02 -28.08 20.99
N GLU A 71 9.49 -26.99 21.59
CA GLU A 71 9.28 -25.63 21.10
C GLU A 71 9.94 -25.41 19.74
N TYR A 72 11.18 -25.89 19.56
CA TYR A 72 11.84 -25.86 18.25
C TYR A 72 11.08 -26.68 17.21
N THR A 73 10.58 -27.85 17.60
CA THR A 73 9.83 -28.73 16.69
C THR A 73 8.53 -28.06 16.23
N ARG A 74 7.80 -27.44 17.16
CA ARG A 74 6.59 -26.67 16.88
C ARG A 74 6.88 -25.47 15.98
N PHE A 75 7.87 -24.65 16.35
CA PHE A 75 8.31 -23.52 15.54
C PHE A 75 8.67 -23.97 14.12
N LYS A 76 9.39 -25.08 13.96
CA LYS A 76 9.78 -25.55 12.63
C LYS A 76 8.59 -26.01 11.78
N GLN A 77 7.57 -26.63 12.39
CA GLN A 77 6.35 -27.03 11.69
C GLN A 77 5.56 -25.80 11.22
N GLU A 78 5.42 -24.79 12.08
CA GLU A 78 4.76 -23.53 11.75
C GLU A 78 5.52 -22.77 10.65
N ASP A 79 6.85 -22.67 10.76
CA ASP A 79 7.73 -22.04 9.76
C ASP A 79 7.55 -22.67 8.37
N ILE A 80 7.48 -24.00 8.29
CA ILE A 80 7.25 -24.71 7.02
C ILE A 80 5.86 -24.39 6.45
N ALA A 81 4.83 -24.28 7.30
CA ALA A 81 3.48 -23.94 6.88
C ALA A 81 3.41 -22.50 6.34
N VAL A 82 4.00 -21.53 7.06
CA VAL A 82 4.07 -20.13 6.63
C VAL A 82 4.90 -20.01 5.35
N PHE A 83 6.04 -20.69 5.26
CA PHE A 83 6.89 -20.73 4.06
C PHE A 83 6.13 -21.20 2.83
N SER A 84 5.43 -22.34 2.94
CA SER A 84 4.67 -22.92 1.83
C SER A 84 3.51 -22.02 1.41
N TRP A 85 2.82 -21.44 2.39
CA TRP A 85 1.73 -20.50 2.13
C TRP A 85 2.23 -19.22 1.45
N LEU A 86 3.33 -18.62 1.94
CA LEU A 86 3.95 -17.45 1.32
C LEU A 86 4.31 -17.76 -0.14
N LEU A 87 4.98 -18.88 -0.43
CA LEU A 87 5.28 -19.28 -1.81
C LEU A 87 4.03 -19.38 -2.69
N SER A 88 2.95 -19.99 -2.19
CA SER A 88 1.70 -20.10 -2.96
C SER A 88 0.99 -18.76 -3.18
N SER A 89 1.35 -17.73 -2.41
CA SER A 89 0.88 -16.35 -2.59
C SER A 89 1.70 -15.54 -3.59
N MET A 90 2.75 -16.11 -4.19
CA MET A 90 3.60 -15.43 -5.15
C MET A 90 3.11 -15.64 -6.59
N GLY A 91 3.17 -14.58 -7.40
CA GLY A 91 3.02 -14.68 -8.85
C GLY A 91 4.25 -15.28 -9.53
N PRO A 92 4.11 -15.75 -10.77
CA PRO A 92 5.18 -16.41 -11.51
C PRO A 92 6.40 -15.51 -11.77
N SER A 93 6.22 -14.18 -11.81
CA SER A 93 7.33 -13.23 -11.97
C SER A 93 8.27 -13.18 -10.75
N ILE A 94 7.75 -13.49 -9.56
CA ILE A 94 8.48 -13.34 -8.29
C ILE A 94 9.16 -14.64 -7.86
N LEU A 95 8.53 -15.79 -8.12
CA LEU A 95 9.00 -17.12 -7.71
C LEU A 95 10.49 -17.41 -8.03
N PRO A 96 11.04 -17.06 -9.21
CA PRO A 96 12.45 -17.32 -9.51
C PRO A 96 13.42 -16.67 -8.52
N SER A 97 13.03 -15.53 -7.92
CA SER A 97 13.86 -14.80 -6.95
C SER A 97 13.89 -15.45 -5.56
N LEU A 98 13.05 -16.46 -5.31
CA LEU A 98 12.83 -17.08 -3.99
C LEU A 98 13.38 -18.52 -3.87
N VAL A 99 13.93 -19.08 -4.94
CA VAL A 99 14.34 -20.50 -5.03
C VAL A 99 15.32 -20.94 -3.92
N ASN A 100 16.12 -20.02 -3.38
CA ASN A 100 17.14 -20.32 -2.36
C ASN A 100 16.71 -19.99 -0.92
N CYS A 101 15.48 -19.52 -0.70
CA CYS A 101 14.96 -19.24 0.63
C CYS A 101 14.69 -20.55 1.40
N LYS A 102 15.05 -20.59 2.68
CA LYS A 102 15.01 -21.80 3.52
C LYS A 102 13.95 -21.77 4.62
N ASN A 103 13.40 -20.59 4.91
CA ASN A 103 12.43 -20.35 5.97
C ASN A 103 11.54 -19.16 5.60
N ALA A 104 10.44 -18.98 6.32
CA ALA A 104 9.45 -17.94 6.06
C ALA A 104 10.07 -16.54 6.10
N LEU A 105 10.92 -16.28 7.09
CA LEU A 105 11.63 -15.00 7.26
C LEU A 105 12.46 -14.62 6.03
N GLN A 106 13.19 -15.57 5.44
CA GLN A 106 13.98 -15.31 4.23
C GLN A 106 13.12 -14.96 3.02
N ILE A 107 11.96 -15.60 2.84
CA ILE A 107 11.02 -15.19 1.78
C ILE A 107 10.54 -13.76 2.05
N TRP A 108 10.08 -13.51 3.27
CA TRP A 108 9.52 -12.23 3.67
C TRP A 108 10.50 -11.07 3.44
N GLU A 109 11.75 -11.21 3.91
CA GLU A 109 12.78 -10.20 3.70
C GLU A 109 13.20 -10.06 2.24
N LYS A 110 13.30 -11.17 1.49
CA LYS A 110 13.64 -11.11 0.06
C LYS A 110 12.59 -10.35 -0.74
N VAL A 111 11.31 -10.63 -0.50
CA VAL A 111 10.19 -9.93 -1.14
C VAL A 111 10.19 -8.46 -0.72
N ARG A 112 10.34 -8.17 0.57
CA ARG A 112 10.46 -6.80 1.08
C ARG A 112 11.61 -6.04 0.40
N GLN A 113 12.75 -6.68 0.17
CA GLN A 113 13.89 -6.08 -0.51
C GLN A 113 13.63 -5.79 -2.00
N ILE A 114 13.01 -6.73 -2.72
CA ILE A 114 12.67 -6.55 -4.15
C ILE A 114 11.75 -5.33 -4.33
N PHE A 115 10.78 -5.20 -3.44
CA PHE A 115 9.75 -4.18 -3.57
C PHE A 115 10.03 -2.90 -2.78
N SER A 116 10.97 -2.86 -1.83
CA SER A 116 11.33 -1.61 -1.16
C SER A 116 11.91 -0.60 -2.15
N VAL A 117 12.87 -1.01 -2.98
CA VAL A 117 13.49 -0.15 -3.99
C VAL A 117 12.46 0.26 -5.05
N THR A 118 11.72 -0.70 -5.59
CA THR A 118 10.69 -0.44 -6.62
C THR A 118 9.58 0.47 -6.12
N SER A 119 9.12 0.26 -4.87
CA SER A 119 8.11 1.12 -4.23
C SER A 119 8.65 2.53 -4.00
N THR A 120 9.90 2.70 -3.57
CA THR A 120 10.50 4.04 -3.41
C THR A 120 10.62 4.76 -4.74
N THR A 121 11.14 4.09 -5.78
CA THR A 121 11.25 4.69 -7.12
C THR A 121 9.88 5.06 -7.69
N ARG A 122 8.87 4.18 -7.51
CA ARG A 122 7.49 4.44 -7.95
C ARG A 122 6.89 5.64 -7.21
N VAL A 123 7.02 5.70 -5.89
CA VAL A 123 6.53 6.84 -5.08
C VAL A 123 7.20 8.14 -5.50
N MET A 124 8.53 8.13 -5.69
CA MET A 124 9.26 9.31 -6.21
C MET A 124 8.76 9.73 -7.59
N HIS A 125 8.58 8.78 -8.51
CA HIS A 125 8.05 9.06 -9.84
C HIS A 125 6.65 9.67 -9.78
N LEU A 126 5.75 9.13 -8.94
CA LEU A 126 4.41 9.67 -8.74
C LEU A 126 4.44 11.10 -8.18
N HIS A 127 5.30 11.39 -7.19
CA HIS A 127 5.48 12.76 -6.69
C HIS A 127 6.03 13.71 -7.75
N CYS A 128 6.99 13.27 -8.57
CA CYS A 128 7.47 14.08 -9.69
C CYS A 128 6.37 14.32 -10.74
N SER A 129 5.62 13.28 -11.09
CA SER A 129 4.46 13.40 -11.99
C SER A 129 3.46 14.41 -11.45
N LEU A 130 3.14 14.34 -10.16
CA LEU A 130 2.20 15.24 -9.50
C LEU A 130 2.62 16.71 -9.60
N LYS A 131 3.91 17.01 -9.38
CA LYS A 131 4.46 18.37 -9.51
C LYS A 131 4.44 18.92 -10.94
N ASN A 132 4.45 18.03 -11.92
CA ASN A 132 4.49 18.39 -13.33
C ASN A 132 3.10 18.48 -13.96
N ILE A 133 2.03 18.10 -13.24
CA ILE A 133 0.66 18.26 -13.72
C ILE A 133 0.31 19.75 -13.73
N GLN A 134 -0.18 20.21 -14.87
CA GLN A 134 -0.58 21.58 -15.15
C GLN A 134 -1.90 21.52 -15.92
N LYS A 135 -2.85 22.42 -15.63
CA LYS A 135 -4.14 22.43 -16.33
C LYS A 135 -3.94 22.66 -17.83
N HIS A 136 -3.15 23.68 -18.20
CA HIS A 136 -3.01 24.11 -19.60
C HIS A 136 -4.39 24.24 -20.29
N ASP A 137 -4.52 23.74 -21.51
CA ASP A 137 -5.74 23.82 -22.33
C ASP A 137 -6.78 22.73 -22.00
N GLN A 138 -6.53 21.88 -20.99
CA GLN A 138 -7.46 20.82 -20.61
C GLN A 138 -8.62 21.37 -19.78
N SER A 139 -9.76 20.67 -19.78
CA SER A 139 -10.90 21.06 -18.92
C SER A 139 -10.54 20.92 -17.44
N MET A 140 -11.16 21.72 -16.57
CA MET A 140 -10.97 21.63 -15.12
C MET A 140 -11.32 20.23 -14.62
N ARG A 141 -12.33 19.59 -15.20
CA ARG A 141 -12.70 18.21 -14.84
C ARG A 141 -11.59 17.22 -15.16
N ASP A 142 -11.00 17.29 -16.35
CA ASP A 142 -9.93 16.37 -16.76
C ASP A 142 -8.67 16.59 -15.92
N TYR A 143 -8.34 17.85 -15.63
CA TYR A 143 -7.24 18.23 -14.76
C TYR A 143 -7.40 17.65 -13.35
N LEU A 144 -8.56 17.83 -12.71
CA LEU A 144 -8.84 17.28 -11.38
C LEU A 144 -8.81 15.75 -11.38
N ALA A 145 -9.35 15.10 -12.43
CA ALA A 145 -9.32 13.65 -12.56
C ALA A 145 -7.89 13.11 -12.72
N GLN A 146 -7.02 13.81 -13.46
CA GLN A 146 -5.62 13.44 -13.62
C GLN A 146 -4.87 13.49 -12.29
N ILE A 147 -5.05 14.56 -11.51
CA ILE A 147 -4.47 14.68 -10.17
C ILE A 147 -4.99 13.56 -9.26
N GLN A 148 -6.31 13.35 -9.22
CA GLN A 148 -6.93 12.30 -8.41
C GLN A 148 -6.35 10.92 -8.73
N SER A 149 -6.16 10.58 -10.01
CA SER A 149 -5.59 9.30 -10.41
C SER A 149 -4.16 9.07 -9.87
N VAL A 150 -3.34 10.12 -9.82
CA VAL A 150 -1.99 10.05 -9.24
C VAL A 150 -2.06 9.97 -7.72
N CYS A 151 -2.96 10.72 -7.08
CA CYS A 151 -3.24 10.64 -5.64
C CYS A 151 -3.69 9.24 -5.22
N ASP A 152 -4.58 8.60 -5.98
CA ASP A 152 -5.05 7.23 -5.76
C ASP A 152 -3.90 6.23 -5.91
N SER A 153 -3.04 6.44 -6.91
CA SER A 153 -1.84 5.62 -7.11
C SER A 153 -0.85 5.75 -5.94
N LEU A 154 -0.69 6.95 -5.37
CA LEU A 154 0.11 7.21 -4.18
C LEU A 154 -0.50 6.55 -2.94
N ALA A 155 -1.83 6.63 -2.77
CA ALA A 155 -2.55 5.94 -1.70
C ALA A 155 -2.43 4.42 -1.80
N ALA A 156 -2.54 3.86 -3.01
CA ALA A 156 -2.29 2.44 -3.28
C ALA A 156 -0.83 2.05 -3.01
N CYS A 157 0.09 3.01 -3.15
CA CYS A 157 1.49 2.90 -2.72
C CYS A 157 1.70 3.20 -1.22
N GLY A 158 0.65 3.20 -0.39
CA GLY A 158 0.73 3.40 1.06
C GLY A 158 1.25 4.78 1.46
N ASN A 159 1.24 5.74 0.53
CA ASN A 159 1.69 7.12 0.70
C ASN A 159 0.56 8.08 0.32
N PRO A 160 -0.62 8.01 0.98
CA PRO A 160 -1.72 8.93 0.68
C PRO A 160 -1.29 10.38 0.95
N LEU A 161 -1.69 11.29 0.07
CA LEU A 161 -1.49 12.71 0.29
C LEU A 161 -2.45 13.24 1.35
N THR A 162 -1.99 14.21 2.13
CA THR A 162 -2.88 14.97 3.00
C THR A 162 -3.80 15.85 2.16
N GLU A 163 -4.98 16.17 2.68
CA GLU A 163 -5.94 17.04 1.98
C GLU A 163 -5.31 18.40 1.63
N THR A 164 -4.51 18.97 2.54
CA THR A 164 -3.77 20.21 2.30
C THR A 164 -2.76 20.09 1.15
N MET A 165 -2.01 18.99 1.07
CA MET A 165 -1.07 18.76 -0.04
C MET A 165 -1.80 18.56 -1.37
N HIS A 166 -2.94 17.88 -1.33
CA HIS A 166 -3.78 17.70 -2.51
C HIS A 166 -4.27 19.05 -3.04
N ILE A 167 -4.86 19.88 -2.16
CA ILE A 167 -5.29 21.24 -2.52
C ILE A 167 -4.11 22.07 -3.04
N SER A 168 -2.98 22.06 -2.33
CA SER A 168 -1.78 22.80 -2.77
C SER A 168 -1.31 22.37 -4.16
N THR A 169 -1.38 21.07 -4.47
CA THR A 169 -1.03 20.54 -5.79
C THR A 169 -1.96 21.10 -6.86
N ILE A 170 -3.28 21.03 -6.62
CA ILE A 170 -4.30 21.56 -7.53
C ILE A 170 -4.03 23.03 -7.83
N LEU A 171 -3.81 23.86 -6.80
CA LEU A 171 -3.61 25.30 -6.98
C LEU A 171 -2.32 25.62 -7.74
N SER A 172 -1.25 24.84 -7.54
CA SER A 172 0.06 25.08 -8.17
C SER A 172 0.12 24.81 -9.68
N GLY A 173 -0.83 24.03 -10.20
CA GLY A 173 -0.93 23.73 -11.63
C GLY A 173 -1.97 24.55 -12.38
N LEU A 174 -2.57 25.56 -11.74
CA LEU A 174 -3.54 26.44 -12.37
C LEU A 174 -2.87 27.57 -13.17
N PRO A 175 -3.42 27.96 -14.33
CA PRO A 175 -2.96 29.11 -15.08
C PRO A 175 -3.34 30.42 -14.40
N SER A 176 -2.70 31.52 -14.82
CA SER A 176 -2.82 32.84 -14.19
C SER A 176 -4.26 33.40 -14.16
N GLU A 177 -5.13 32.93 -15.04
CA GLU A 177 -6.56 33.30 -15.06
C GLU A 177 -7.33 32.85 -13.80
N TYR A 178 -6.79 31.89 -13.04
CA TYR A 178 -7.36 31.43 -11.78
C TYR A 178 -6.74 32.10 -10.53
N GLU A 179 -5.78 33.01 -10.68
CA GLU A 179 -5.14 33.73 -9.56
C GLU A 179 -6.14 34.34 -8.56
N PRO A 180 -7.27 34.95 -8.98
CA PRO A 180 -8.27 35.45 -8.03
C PRO A 180 -8.83 34.35 -7.11
N VAL A 181 -9.06 33.15 -7.66
CA VAL A 181 -9.56 32.00 -6.90
C VAL A 181 -8.46 31.46 -5.99
N VAL A 182 -7.22 31.35 -6.49
CA VAL A 182 -6.06 30.94 -5.68
C VAL A 182 -5.86 31.87 -4.48
N ALA A 183 -5.95 33.19 -4.69
CA ALA A 183 -5.81 34.18 -3.62
C ALA A 183 -6.89 34.05 -2.54
N VAL A 184 -8.16 33.84 -2.93
CA VAL A 184 -9.26 33.61 -1.99
C VAL A 184 -9.03 32.33 -1.19
N ILE A 185 -8.63 31.25 -1.85
CA ILE A 185 -8.41 29.96 -1.19
C ILE A 185 -7.24 30.03 -0.20
N THR A 186 -6.13 30.66 -0.59
CA THR A 186 -4.91 30.75 0.22
C THR A 186 -5.00 31.75 1.37
N SER A 187 -5.86 32.77 1.27
CA SER A 187 -6.06 33.78 2.32
C SER A 187 -7.15 33.43 3.35
N SER A 188 -7.91 32.36 3.13
CA SER A 188 -8.94 31.93 4.08
C SER A 188 -8.35 31.49 5.41
N GLN A 189 -8.99 31.91 6.50
CA GLN A 189 -8.64 31.49 7.86
C GLN A 189 -9.13 30.08 8.20
N GLN A 190 -10.06 29.53 7.42
CA GLN A 190 -10.52 28.15 7.58
C GLN A 190 -9.94 27.25 6.49
N PRO A 191 -9.47 26.04 6.84
CA PRO A 191 -8.98 25.10 5.85
C PRO A 191 -10.13 24.70 4.91
N TYR A 192 -9.93 24.94 3.61
CA TYR A 192 -10.86 24.46 2.61
C TYR A 192 -10.83 22.93 2.55
N LYS A 193 -12.00 22.34 2.32
CA LYS A 193 -12.12 20.93 1.96
C LYS A 193 -11.91 20.76 0.47
N LEU A 194 -11.36 19.61 0.09
CA LEU A 194 -11.07 19.27 -1.31
C LEU A 194 -12.31 19.41 -2.21
N ASP A 195 -13.45 18.89 -1.77
CA ASP A 195 -14.71 18.96 -2.51
C ASP A 195 -15.16 20.41 -2.77
N GLY A 196 -14.95 21.28 -1.79
CA GLY A 196 -15.27 22.70 -1.91
C GLY A 196 -14.38 23.41 -2.93
N VAL A 197 -13.07 23.12 -2.91
CA VAL A 197 -12.13 23.65 -3.90
C VAL A 197 -12.48 23.17 -5.31
N ALA A 198 -12.75 21.88 -5.47
CA ALA A 198 -13.14 21.31 -6.75
C ALA A 198 -14.42 21.95 -7.31
N SER A 199 -15.44 22.15 -6.46
CA SER A 199 -16.68 22.82 -6.87
C SER A 199 -16.43 24.24 -7.34
N VAL A 200 -15.70 25.05 -6.55
CA VAL A 200 -15.41 26.45 -6.89
C VAL A 200 -14.65 26.57 -8.21
N LEU A 201 -13.70 25.67 -8.46
CA LEU A 201 -12.93 25.67 -9.70
C LEU A 201 -13.78 25.30 -10.92
N LEU A 202 -14.67 24.30 -10.81
CA LEU A 202 -15.61 23.91 -11.86
C LEU A 202 -16.63 25.02 -12.17
N ASP A 203 -17.17 25.67 -11.14
CA ASP A 203 -18.09 26.79 -11.29
C ASP A 203 -17.39 27.99 -11.95
N THR A 204 -16.12 28.23 -11.62
CA THR A 204 -15.30 29.29 -12.22
C THR A 204 -15.08 29.05 -13.71
N GLU A 205 -14.70 27.83 -14.11
CA GLU A 205 -14.53 27.49 -15.54
C GLU A 205 -15.84 27.63 -16.32
N SER A 206 -16.96 27.18 -15.73
CA SER A 206 -18.30 27.31 -16.35
C SER A 206 -18.65 28.77 -16.64
N ARG A 207 -18.42 29.67 -15.67
CA ARG A 207 -18.65 31.12 -15.83
C ARG A 207 -17.72 31.76 -16.86
N GLN A 208 -16.45 31.34 -16.92
CA GLN A 208 -15.51 31.85 -17.93
C GLN A 208 -15.95 31.47 -19.35
N LEU A 209 -16.41 30.23 -19.55
CA LEU A 209 -16.93 29.77 -20.84
C LEU A 209 -18.21 30.51 -21.26
N GLU A 210 -19.11 30.81 -20.32
CA GLU A 210 -20.31 31.61 -20.59
C GLU A 210 -19.97 33.03 -21.06
N ILE A 211 -18.98 33.68 -20.44
CA ILE A 211 -18.52 35.02 -20.83
C ILE A 211 -17.91 34.99 -22.24
N LEU A 212 -17.03 34.03 -22.53
CA LEU A 212 -16.41 33.88 -23.84
C LEU A 212 -17.44 33.61 -24.96
N ALA A 213 -18.50 32.86 -24.65
CA ALA A 213 -19.60 32.62 -25.58
C ALA A 213 -20.39 33.90 -25.87
N GLN A 214 -20.65 34.74 -24.86
CA GLN A 214 -21.32 36.03 -25.04
C GLN A 214 -20.50 37.01 -25.87
N ASP A 215 -19.18 37.10 -25.62
CA ASP A 215 -18.28 37.98 -26.37
C ASP A 215 -18.13 37.56 -27.84
N SER A 216 -18.12 36.25 -28.13
CA SER A 216 -18.11 35.76 -29.52
C SER A 216 -19.39 36.11 -30.28
N ILE A 217 -20.54 36.06 -29.61
CA ILE A 217 -21.82 36.46 -30.21
C ILE A 217 -21.86 37.96 -30.46
N ALA A 218 -21.37 38.77 -29.52
CA ALA A 218 -21.34 40.23 -29.64
C ALA A 218 -20.41 40.72 -30.76
N ASN A 219 -19.31 40.02 -31.04
CA ASN A 219 -18.35 40.37 -32.10
C ASN A 219 -18.78 39.95 -33.52
N LEU A 220 -19.88 39.20 -33.66
CA LEU A 220 -20.44 38.75 -34.95
C LEU A 220 -21.62 39.61 -35.44
N VAL A 221 -22.07 40.58 -34.63
CA VAL A 221 -23.18 41.51 -34.92
C VAL A 221 -22.62 42.89 -35.23
#